data_AF-A0AAE2Y2V8-F1
#
_entry.id   AF-A0AAE2Y2V8-F1
#
_cell.length_a   1.000
_cell.length_b   1.000
_cell.length_c   1.000
_cell.angle_alpha   90.00
_cell.angle_beta   90.00
_cell.angle_gamma   90.00
#
_symmetry.space_group_name_H-M   'P 1'
#
loop_
_entity.id
_entity.type
_entity.pdbx_description
1 polymer ?
#
loop_
_entity_poly.entity_id
_entity_poly.type
_entity_poly.pdbx_seq_one_letter_code
_entity_poly.pdbx_strand_id
1 'polypeptide(L)'
;MEELLGEVLEHIGRARSAEDVEGLKLEAWMARASLELFLVKLVLLYGLEEREPPSGPSVKRREQNRDLKLLNLAEEKVREAQRAFCSGDYFLTYECVWYAKNALTKIVTSDSKVPGE
;
A
#
# COMPACT_ATOMS: atom_id res chain seq x y z
N MET A 1 0.95 14.27 8.74
CA MET A 1 0.83 12.79 8.88
C MET A 1 -0.37 12.29 8.10
N GLU A 2 -1.59 12.79 8.37
CA GLU A 2 -2.78 12.47 7.55
C GLU A 2 -2.63 12.81 6.08
N GLU A 3 -1.96 13.92 5.74
CA GLU A 3 -1.67 14.31 4.35
C GLU A 3 -0.99 13.20 3.56
N LEU A 4 -0.07 12.45 4.17
CA LEU A 4 0.60 11.31 3.51
C LEU A 4 -0.39 10.20 3.17
N LEU A 5 -1.39 9.92 4.02
CA LEU A 5 -2.42 8.94 3.72
C LEU A 5 -3.35 9.43 2.59
N GLY A 6 -3.58 10.75 2.51
CA GLY A 6 -4.27 11.39 1.39
C GLY A 6 -3.53 11.22 0.07
N GLU A 7 -2.24 11.55 0.05
CA GLU A 7 -1.35 11.37 -1.12
C GLU A 7 -1.35 9.92 -1.60
N VAL A 8 -1.30 8.95 -0.68
CA VAL A 8 -1.36 7.52 -1.02
C VAL A 8 -2.65 7.17 -1.76
N LEU A 9 -3.80 7.67 -1.30
CA LEU A 9 -5.08 7.41 -1.97
C LEU A 9 -5.12 8.03 -3.37
N GLU A 10 -4.55 9.21 -3.55
CA GLU A 10 -4.44 9.84 -4.87
C GLU A 10 -3.57 9.02 -5.83
N HIS A 11 -2.42 8.54 -5.37
CA HIS A 11 -1.56 7.65 -6.16
C HIS A 11 -2.24 6.32 -6.48
N ILE A 12 -3.00 5.72 -5.55
CA ILE A 12 -3.80 4.52 -5.83
C ILE A 12 -4.90 4.80 -6.88
N GLY A 13 -5.53 5.98 -6.82
CA GLY A 13 -6.49 6.44 -7.82
C GLY A 13 -5.85 6.53 -9.21
N ARG A 14 -4.69 7.19 -9.30
CA ARG A 14 -3.92 7.31 -10.54
C ARG A 14 -3.46 5.96 -11.08
N ALA A 15 -2.98 5.06 -10.22
CA ALA A 15 -2.57 3.71 -10.61
C ALA A 15 -3.70 2.91 -11.26
N ARG A 16 -4.96 3.09 -10.80
CA ARG A 16 -6.13 2.43 -11.41
C ARG A 16 -6.52 2.99 -12.76
N SER A 17 -6.20 4.26 -13.02
CA SER A 17 -6.49 4.95 -14.27
C SER A 17 -5.32 4.95 -15.25
N ALA A 18 -4.19 4.31 -14.89
CA ALA A 18 -3.03 4.23 -15.76
C ALA A 18 -3.34 3.45 -17.05
N GLU A 19 -2.88 3.98 -18.17
CA GLU A 19 -3.11 3.41 -19.50
C GLU A 19 -2.16 2.25 -19.83
N ASP A 20 -1.03 2.18 -19.11
CA ASP A 20 -0.02 1.16 -19.29
C ASP A 20 0.52 0.62 -17.94
N VAL A 21 1.30 -0.44 -18.04
CA VAL A 21 1.86 -1.15 -16.88
C VAL A 21 2.95 -0.33 -16.17
N GLU A 22 3.66 0.52 -16.89
CA GLU A 22 4.75 1.33 -16.33
C GLU A 22 4.20 2.46 -15.46
N GLY A 23 3.19 3.19 -15.95
CA GLY A 23 2.44 4.20 -15.20
C GLY A 23 1.75 3.59 -13.97
N LEU A 24 1.13 2.42 -14.10
CA LEU A 24 0.56 1.71 -12.94
C LEU A 24 1.63 1.43 -11.87
N LYS A 25 2.79 0.92 -12.28
CA LYS A 25 3.89 0.58 -11.37
C LYS A 25 4.51 1.81 -10.72
N LEU A 26 4.67 2.90 -11.47
CA LEU A 26 5.19 4.16 -10.96
C LEU A 26 4.27 4.70 -9.86
N GLU A 27 2.98 4.81 -10.14
CA GLU A 27 2.00 5.31 -9.17
C GLU A 27 1.89 4.38 -7.94
N ALA A 28 1.93 3.06 -8.14
CA ALA A 28 1.97 2.10 -7.04
C ALA A 28 3.26 2.23 -6.18
N TRP A 29 4.41 2.53 -6.81
CA TRP A 29 5.66 2.78 -6.10
C TRP A 29 5.62 4.08 -5.29
N MET A 30 5.07 5.16 -5.85
CA MET A 30 4.87 6.43 -5.15
C MET A 30 3.98 6.26 -3.92
N ALA A 31 2.84 5.59 -4.07
CA ALA A 31 1.97 5.21 -2.94
C ALA A 31 2.73 4.40 -1.88
N ARG A 32 3.56 3.44 -2.30
CA ARG A 32 4.35 2.62 -1.38
C ARG A 32 5.37 3.44 -0.58
N ALA A 33 6.09 4.34 -1.25
CA ALA A 33 7.08 5.21 -0.63
C ALA A 33 6.45 6.15 0.41
N SER A 34 5.29 6.74 0.11
CA SER A 34 4.55 7.56 1.07
C SER A 34 4.11 6.77 2.31
N LEU A 35 3.71 5.50 2.15
CA LEU A 35 3.40 4.62 3.29
C LEU A 35 4.64 4.26 4.12
N GLU A 36 5.79 4.03 3.49
CA GLU A 36 7.07 3.82 4.21
C GLU A 36 7.43 5.04 5.05
N LEU A 37 7.33 6.24 4.49
CA LEU A 37 7.55 7.49 5.22
C LEU A 37 6.54 7.66 6.37
N PHE A 38 5.28 7.32 6.15
CA PHE A 38 4.26 7.35 7.19
C PHE A 38 4.59 6.39 8.34
N LEU A 39 4.99 5.15 8.06
CA LEU A 39 5.36 4.16 9.08
C LEU A 39 6.52 4.65 9.95
N VAL A 40 7.59 5.17 9.33
CA VAL A 40 8.75 5.70 10.07
C VAL A 40 8.32 6.82 11.00
N LYS A 41 7.49 7.77 10.52
CA LYS A 41 6.98 8.86 11.35
C LYS A 41 6.06 8.36 12.48
N LEU A 42 5.19 7.38 12.20
CA LEU A 42 4.28 6.80 13.19
C LEU A 42 5.06 6.15 14.34
N VAL A 43 6.08 5.34 14.01
CA VAL A 43 6.94 4.69 15.02
C VAL A 43 7.68 5.73 15.86
N LEU A 44 8.30 6.73 15.24
CA LEU A 44 9.08 7.76 15.95
C LEU A 44 8.22 8.64 16.86
N LEU A 45 6.99 8.98 16.46
CA LEU A 45 6.12 9.88 17.22
C LEU A 45 5.35 9.18 18.34
N TYR A 46 4.97 7.92 18.13
CA TYR A 46 4.08 7.21 19.05
C TYR A 46 4.74 6.04 19.78
N GLY A 47 6.05 5.86 19.62
CA GLY A 47 6.84 4.88 20.38
C GLY A 47 6.37 3.45 20.18
N LEU A 48 5.85 3.13 18.99
CA LEU A 48 5.45 1.76 18.66
C LEU A 48 6.72 0.91 18.58
N GLU A 49 6.85 -0.08 19.47
CA GLU A 49 7.91 -1.08 19.35
C GLU A 49 7.78 -1.82 18.02
N GLU A 50 8.89 -1.98 17.29
CA GLU A 50 8.94 -2.79 16.08
C GLU A 50 8.46 -4.20 16.41
N ARG A 51 7.23 -4.53 16.02
CA ARG A 51 6.70 -5.89 16.06
C ARG A 51 6.86 -6.53 14.70
N GLU A 52 7.09 -7.84 14.72
CA GLU A 52 7.08 -8.61 13.50
C GLU A 52 5.76 -8.34 12.76
N PRO A 53 5.85 -7.97 11.48
CA PRO A 53 4.69 -7.62 10.72
C PRO A 53 3.73 -8.81 10.59
N PRO A 54 2.41 -8.58 10.60
CA PRO A 54 1.47 -9.66 10.43
C PRO A 54 1.59 -10.28 9.04
N SER A 55 1.39 -11.60 8.96
CA SER A 55 1.41 -12.38 7.72
C SER A 55 0.39 -11.81 6.72
N GLY A 56 0.87 -11.15 5.68
CA GLY A 56 0.03 -10.57 4.63
C GLY A 56 -0.85 -11.62 3.93
N PRO A 57 -2.04 -11.25 3.43
CA PRO A 57 -2.89 -12.19 2.68
C PRO A 57 -2.14 -12.76 1.46
N SER A 58 -2.27 -14.07 1.24
CA SER A 58 -1.67 -14.77 0.10
C SER A 58 -2.55 -14.58 -1.13
N VAL A 59 -2.11 -13.72 -2.06
CA VAL A 59 -2.75 -13.56 -3.37
C VAL A 59 -1.99 -14.43 -4.37
N LYS A 60 -2.67 -15.38 -5.02
CA LYS A 60 -2.06 -16.28 -6.01
C LYS A 60 -1.52 -15.46 -7.19
N ARG A 61 -0.30 -15.77 -7.65
CA ARG A 61 0.40 -15.05 -8.76
C ARG A 61 -0.32 -15.09 -10.12
N ARG A 62 -1.27 -16.00 -10.35
CA ARG A 62 -1.89 -16.27 -11.67
C ARG A 62 -3.37 -15.89 -11.75
N GLU A 63 -3.80 -14.83 -11.07
CA GLU A 63 -5.16 -14.32 -11.26
C GLU A 63 -5.20 -13.20 -12.32
N GLN A 64 -6.15 -13.29 -13.25
CA GLN A 64 -6.59 -12.11 -14.00
C GLN A 64 -7.05 -11.04 -12.99
N ASN A 65 -6.69 -9.79 -13.24
CA ASN A 65 -6.96 -8.64 -12.36
C ASN A 65 -6.27 -8.67 -10.99
N ARG A 66 -5.20 -9.45 -10.82
CA ARG A 66 -4.40 -9.49 -9.58
C ARG A 66 -4.03 -8.08 -9.08
N ASP A 67 -3.51 -7.23 -9.95
CA ASP A 67 -3.01 -5.91 -9.52
C ASP A 67 -4.17 -4.97 -9.14
N LEU A 68 -5.30 -5.04 -9.84
CA LEU A 68 -6.51 -4.31 -9.43
C LEU A 68 -7.04 -4.76 -8.06
N LYS A 69 -7.03 -6.07 -7.77
CA LYS A 69 -7.38 -6.59 -6.43
C LYS A 69 -6.40 -6.09 -5.36
N LEU A 70 -5.11 -6.05 -5.67
CA LEU A 70 -4.09 -5.53 -4.76
C LEU A 70 -4.25 -4.02 -4.53
N LEU A 71 -4.61 -3.24 -5.56
CA LEU A 71 -4.91 -1.80 -5.43
C LEU A 71 -6.16 -1.57 -4.56
N ASN A 72 -7.22 -2.36 -4.75
CA ASN A 72 -8.42 -2.26 -3.92
C ASN A 72 -8.13 -2.61 -2.45
N LEU A 73 -7.34 -3.66 -2.21
CA LEU A 73 -6.88 -4.01 -0.86
C LEU A 73 -6.04 -2.89 -0.23
N ALA A 74 -5.12 -2.30 -1.00
CA ALA A 74 -4.30 -1.19 -0.52
C ALA A 74 -5.18 0.01 -0.15
N GLU A 75 -6.16 0.37 -0.98
CA GLU A 75 -7.09 1.45 -0.71
C GLU A 75 -7.92 1.20 0.57
N GLU A 76 -8.50 0.01 0.69
CA GLU A 76 -9.29 -0.39 1.87
C GLU A 76 -8.47 -0.20 3.15
N LYS A 77 -7.24 -0.72 3.16
CA LYS A 77 -6.36 -0.64 4.32
C LYS A 77 -5.88 0.79 4.60
N VAL A 78 -5.66 1.62 3.59
CA VAL A 78 -5.33 3.04 3.80
C VAL A 78 -6.51 3.80 4.41
N ARG A 79 -7.75 3.54 3.97
CA ARG A 79 -8.95 4.15 4.57
C ARG A 79 -9.18 3.68 6.00
N GLU A 80 -8.91 2.42 6.31
CA GLU A 80 -8.92 1.92 7.68
C GLU A 80 -7.85 2.58 8.54
N ALA A 81 -6.62 2.72 8.01
CA ALA A 81 -5.54 3.42 8.69
C ALA A 81 -5.90 4.87 9.01
N GLN A 82 -6.53 5.60 8.08
CA GLN A 82 -7.01 6.97 8.34
C GLN A 82 -8.00 7.00 9.51
N ARG A 83 -9.01 6.12 9.52
CA ARG A 83 -10.00 6.07 10.62
C ARG A 83 -9.36 5.72 11.96
N ALA A 84 -8.46 4.74 11.98
CA ALA A 84 -7.74 4.33 13.17
C ALA A 84 -6.86 5.46 13.71
N PHE A 85 -6.14 6.16 12.82
CA PHE A 85 -5.28 7.28 13.17
C PHE A 85 -6.07 8.44 13.80
N CYS A 86 -7.18 8.85 13.19
CA CYS A 86 -8.04 9.91 13.73
C CYS A 86 -8.63 9.54 15.11
N SER A 87 -8.78 8.24 15.38
CA SER A 87 -9.30 7.72 16.64
C SER A 87 -8.22 7.47 17.69
N GLY A 88 -6.94 7.72 17.36
CA GLY A 88 -5.79 7.51 18.24
C GLY A 88 -5.35 6.04 18.39
N ASP A 89 -5.88 5.12 17.58
CA ASP A 89 -5.46 3.73 17.54
C ASP A 89 -4.25 3.57 16.61
N TYR A 90 -3.08 3.95 17.14
CA TYR A 90 -1.83 3.94 16.37
C TYR A 90 -1.33 2.52 16.08
N PHE A 91 -1.71 1.53 16.89
CA PHE A 91 -1.36 0.14 16.64
C PHE A 91 -2.12 -0.40 15.42
N LEU A 92 -3.45 -0.23 15.39
CA LEU A 92 -4.25 -0.61 14.23
C LEU A 92 -3.83 0.19 12.98
N THR A 93 -3.50 1.47 13.15
CA THR A 93 -2.96 2.30 12.06
C THR A 93 -1.71 1.65 11.46
N TYR A 94 -0.76 1.23 12.29
CA TYR A 94 0.47 0.57 11.86
C TYR A 94 0.16 -0.71 11.06
N GLU A 95 -0.71 -1.58 11.58
CA GLU A 95 -1.08 -2.83 10.91
C GLU A 95 -1.70 -2.57 9.54
N CYS A 96 -2.67 -1.65 9.46
CA CYS A 96 -3.33 -1.29 8.21
C CYS A 96 -2.36 -0.72 7.17
N VAL A 97 -1.50 0.22 7.57
CA VAL A 97 -0.47 0.80 6.67
C VAL A 97 0.50 -0.26 6.20
N TRP A 98 0.90 -1.18 7.09
CA TRP A 98 1.75 -2.29 6.75
C TRP A 98 1.14 -3.20 5.68
N TYR A 99 -0.13 -3.60 5.84
CA TYR A 99 -0.84 -4.41 4.86
C TYR A 99 -0.94 -3.71 3.50
N ALA A 100 -1.27 -2.41 3.48
CA ALA A 100 -1.33 -1.62 2.26
C ALA A 100 0.03 -1.58 1.53
N LYS A 101 1.11 -1.30 2.26
CA LYS A 101 2.49 -1.30 1.73
C LYS A 101 2.85 -2.65 1.10
N ASN A 102 2.48 -3.75 1.75
CA ASN A 102 2.74 -5.09 1.24
C ASN A 102 1.95 -5.42 -0.03
N ALA A 103 0.70 -4.97 -0.11
CA ALA A 103 -0.10 -5.12 -1.33
C ALA A 103 0.55 -4.38 -2.50
N LEU A 104 0.97 -3.12 -2.28
CA LEU A 104 1.65 -2.32 -3.30
C LEU A 104 3.00 -2.92 -3.68
N THR A 105 3.79 -3.41 -2.72
CA THR A 105 5.07 -4.08 -2.98
C THR A 105 4.92 -5.23 -3.98
N LYS A 106 3.87 -6.04 -3.86
CA LYS A 106 3.58 -7.16 -4.79
C LYS A 106 3.26 -6.70 -6.21
N ILE A 107 2.76 -5.48 -6.39
CA ILE A 107 2.53 -4.86 -7.71
C ILE A 107 3.88 -4.43 -8.28
N VAL A 108 4.65 -3.63 -7.54
CA VAL A 108 5.90 -3.05 -8.06
C VAL A 108 6.95 -4.11 -8.38
N THR A 109 7.02 -5.17 -7.57
CA THR A 109 7.98 -6.29 -7.73
C THR A 109 7.49 -7.40 -8.65
N SER A 110 6.32 -7.25 -9.27
CA SER A 110 5.86 -8.26 -10.23
C SER A 110 6.69 -8.17 -11.50
N ASP A 111 7.27 -9.30 -11.94
CA ASP A 111 7.90 -9.36 -13.26
C ASP A 111 6.80 -9.23 -14.31
N SER A 112 6.76 -8.09 -14.98
CA SER A 112 6.00 -7.94 -16.22
C SER A 112 6.76 -8.74 -17.27
N LYS A 113 6.53 -10.05 -17.35
CA LYS A 113 7.02 -10.82 -18.48
C LYS A 113 6.39 -10.22 -19.73
N VAL A 114 7.21 -9.60 -20.57
CA VAL A 114 6.84 -9.29 -21.95
C VAL A 114 6.48 -10.64 -22.58
N PRO A 115 5.25 -10.82 -23.08
CA PRO A 115 4.91 -12.03 -23.82
C PRO A 115 5.61 -11.95 -25.18
N GLY A 116 6.78 -12.56 -25.30
CA GLY A 116 7.53 -12.61 -26.55
C GLY A 116 9.01 -12.94 -26.38
N GLU A 117 9.32 -14.19 -26.03
CA GLU A 117 10.49 -14.92 -26.54
C GLU A 117 10.03 -16.33 -26.95
#